data_AF-A0A2E1ZRH5-F1
#
_entry.id   AF-A0A2E1ZRH5-F1
#
_cell.length_a   1.000
_cell.length_b   1.000
_cell.length_c   1.000
_cell.angle_alpha   90.00
_cell.angle_beta   90.00
_cell.angle_gamma   90.00
#
_symmetry.space_group_name_H-M   'P 1'
#
loop_
_entity.id
_entity.type
_entity.pdbx_description
1 polymer ?
#
loop_
_entity_poly.entity_id
_entity_poly.type
_entity_poly.pdbx_seq_one_letter_code
_entity_poly.pdbx_strand_id
1 'polypeptide(L)'
;MSKSYTPGLKILESTKIIKERKLPLKGIINFKVGDTVSSDDVVASTFLPGNVHMVNISNQLNVDPETVKDYLLVTVDEEVEKGSVIAENKGFFGLFKTQVRSPLKGKISNVSNTTGQIMISEPDTQIEIDAYLDGKVIDVIDEEGVIIKCQGSLVQGIIGVGGEQKGEITLNSDVDIRDKVVVIKGSIDKKIYEAYSSRGAIGIIAGGFDYESLSQILGYKLGVAITGTEKISTTLMITEGFGDVEMSPKTYEILKNHEGNMASINGATQIRAGVIRPEVIIVSSNKTDGVSNFNEEDLVIKEGSKVRVIRQPYFGQIGLIKSLPADPVEIESETKARVAEIEFDNNERKLVPRANLEIILE
;
A
#
# COMPACT_ATOMS: atom_id res chain seq x y z
N MET A 1 16.03 24.73 17.24
CA MET A 1 15.07 23.85 17.94
C MET A 1 14.74 22.69 17.02
N SER A 2 15.02 21.45 17.42
CA SER A 2 14.58 20.27 16.66
C SER A 2 13.05 20.20 16.69
N LYS A 3 12.40 20.49 15.55
CA LYS A 3 10.96 20.23 15.37
C LYS A 3 10.79 18.72 15.46
N SER A 4 10.16 18.22 16.53
CA SER A 4 9.85 16.80 16.64
C SER A 4 8.69 16.52 15.70
N TYR A 5 8.96 15.82 14.59
CA TYR A 5 7.90 15.30 13.73
C TYR A 5 6.98 14.43 14.59
N THR A 6 5.69 14.77 14.61
CA THR A 6 4.68 13.95 15.27
C THR A 6 3.89 13.28 14.16
N PRO A 7 3.78 11.94 14.15
CA PRO A 7 2.86 11.26 13.26
C PRO A 7 1.46 11.87 13.40
N GLY A 8 0.72 11.98 12.31
CA GLY A 8 -0.65 12.47 12.35
C GLY A 8 -1.52 11.84 11.28
N LEU A 9 -2.80 11.70 11.58
CA LEU A 9 -3.82 11.29 10.63
C LEU A 9 -4.45 12.53 10.01
N LYS A 10 -4.64 12.50 8.69
CA LYS A 10 -5.35 13.53 7.95
C LYS A 10 -6.81 13.14 7.82
N ILE A 11 -7.72 13.93 8.39
CA ILE A 11 -9.17 13.78 8.27
C ILE A 11 -9.71 15.11 7.74
N LEU A 12 -9.58 15.30 6.42
CA LEU A 12 -9.79 16.59 5.76
C LEU A 12 -11.00 16.49 4.82
N GLU A 13 -12.04 17.29 5.07
CA GLU A 13 -13.28 17.31 4.27
C GLU A 13 -13.12 18.03 2.91
N SER A 14 -12.24 19.02 2.83
CA SER A 14 -11.92 19.65 1.54
C SER A 14 -10.49 20.15 1.54
N THR A 15 -9.64 19.50 0.75
CA THR A 15 -8.22 19.83 0.65
C THR A 15 -7.71 19.62 -0.77
N LYS A 16 -6.56 20.22 -1.07
CA LYS A 16 -5.78 19.86 -2.27
C LYS A 16 -5.06 18.55 -1.99
N ILE A 17 -5.27 17.59 -2.87
CA ILE A 17 -4.63 16.28 -2.80
C ILE A 17 -3.65 16.19 -3.95
N ILE A 18 -2.44 15.76 -3.66
CA ILE A 18 -1.36 15.55 -4.62
C ILE A 18 -0.94 14.08 -4.50
N LYS A 19 -0.90 13.38 -5.63
CA LYS A 19 -0.45 11.99 -5.72
C LYS A 19 0.60 11.83 -6.78
N GLU A 20 1.70 11.22 -6.39
CA GLU A 20 2.72 10.73 -7.31
C GLU A 20 2.31 9.34 -7.79
N ARG A 21 2.28 9.15 -9.10
CA ARG A 21 2.01 7.87 -9.76
C ARG A 21 3.28 7.47 -10.48
N LYS A 22 4.07 6.60 -9.85
CA LYS A 22 5.47 6.37 -10.20
C LYS A 22 5.80 4.90 -10.38
N LEU A 23 6.41 4.58 -11.52
CA LEU A 23 6.90 3.27 -11.90
C LEU A 23 8.15 2.88 -11.09
N PRO A 24 8.37 1.56 -10.89
CA PRO A 24 9.58 1.05 -10.25
C PRO A 24 10.83 1.16 -11.13
N LEU A 25 10.65 1.31 -12.45
CA LEU A 25 11.69 1.46 -13.46
C LEU A 25 11.25 2.49 -14.50
N LYS A 26 12.21 3.00 -15.27
CA LYS A 26 11.92 3.85 -16.43
C LYS A 26 10.96 3.15 -17.40
N GLY A 27 10.10 3.93 -18.04
CA GLY A 27 9.02 3.45 -18.88
C GLY A 27 8.39 4.55 -19.70
N ILE A 28 7.16 4.31 -20.14
CA ILE A 28 6.40 5.17 -21.03
C ILE A 28 5.40 5.98 -20.19
N ILE A 29 5.37 7.30 -20.41
CA ILE A 29 4.40 8.20 -19.78
C ILE A 29 3.35 8.60 -20.81
N ASN A 30 2.09 8.39 -20.49
CA ASN A 30 0.98 8.55 -21.44
C ASN A 30 0.35 9.95 -21.43
N PHE A 31 0.67 10.78 -20.44
CA PHE A 31 0.10 12.11 -20.25
C PHE A 31 1.17 13.19 -20.04
N LYS A 32 0.78 14.45 -20.25
CA LYS A 32 1.65 15.62 -20.12
C LYS A 32 1.11 16.58 -19.07
N VAL A 33 1.97 17.47 -18.60
CA VAL A 33 1.58 18.57 -17.71
C VAL A 33 0.45 19.37 -18.34
N GLY A 34 -0.64 19.52 -17.60
CA GLY A 34 -1.84 20.22 -18.06
C GLY A 34 -3.01 19.31 -18.40
N ASP A 35 -2.78 18.03 -18.64
CA ASP A 35 -3.84 17.08 -19.00
C ASP A 35 -4.74 16.75 -17.80
N THR A 36 -6.00 16.43 -18.10
CA THR A 36 -6.95 15.88 -17.13
C THR A 36 -7.01 14.37 -17.30
N VAL A 37 -7.00 13.64 -16.20
CA VAL A 37 -7.06 12.17 -16.15
C VAL A 37 -8.25 11.72 -15.33
N SER A 38 -8.83 10.60 -15.72
CA SER A 38 -9.78 9.81 -14.93
C SER A 38 -9.00 8.80 -14.09
N SER A 39 -9.56 8.39 -12.96
CA SER A 39 -8.89 7.51 -12.01
C SER A 39 -8.39 6.18 -12.60
N ASP A 40 -9.04 5.66 -13.64
CA ASP A 40 -8.68 4.42 -14.36
C ASP A 40 -7.72 4.62 -15.53
N ASP A 41 -7.38 5.85 -15.90
CA ASP A 41 -6.45 6.10 -17.00
C ASP A 41 -5.06 5.58 -16.65
N VAL A 42 -4.48 4.71 -17.49
CA VAL A 42 -3.09 4.25 -17.34
C VAL A 42 -2.16 5.42 -17.64
N VAL A 43 -1.55 5.98 -16.60
CA VAL A 43 -0.70 7.17 -16.73
C VAL A 43 0.75 6.85 -17.06
N ALA A 44 1.22 5.66 -16.65
CA ALA A 44 2.56 5.20 -16.90
C ALA A 44 2.62 3.67 -17.03
N SER A 45 3.52 3.15 -17.86
CA SER A 45 3.75 1.70 -18.00
C SER A 45 5.22 1.36 -18.23
N THR A 46 5.63 0.16 -17.80
CA THR A 46 6.98 -0.39 -18.03
C THR A 46 6.95 -1.91 -18.09
N PHE A 47 8.06 -2.53 -18.47
CA PHE A 47 8.27 -3.97 -18.40
C PHE A 47 9.30 -4.28 -17.31
N LEU A 48 8.90 -5.08 -16.32
CA LEU A 48 9.85 -5.63 -15.36
C LEU A 48 10.53 -6.87 -15.96
N PRO A 49 11.87 -6.92 -15.98
CA PRO A 49 12.59 -8.12 -16.37
C PRO A 49 12.20 -9.32 -15.52
N GLY A 50 11.94 -10.46 -16.16
CA GLY A 50 11.68 -11.71 -15.45
C GLY A 50 12.90 -12.24 -14.68
N ASN A 51 12.68 -13.12 -13.70
CA ASN A 51 13.79 -13.70 -12.96
C ASN A 51 14.66 -14.59 -13.87
N VAL A 52 15.93 -14.68 -13.51
CA VAL A 52 16.91 -15.45 -14.26
C VAL A 52 17.17 -16.78 -13.56
N HIS A 53 16.95 -17.88 -14.27
CA HIS A 53 17.19 -19.23 -13.79
C HIS A 53 18.40 -19.85 -14.47
N MET A 54 19.33 -20.37 -13.67
CA MET A 54 20.50 -21.09 -14.18
C MET A 54 20.24 -22.60 -14.13
N VAL A 55 20.42 -23.27 -15.27
CA VAL A 55 20.34 -24.72 -15.39
C VAL A 55 21.71 -25.26 -15.76
N ASN A 56 22.25 -26.13 -14.90
CA ASN A 56 23.57 -26.71 -15.11
C ASN A 56 23.49 -27.91 -16.07
N ILE A 57 23.81 -27.67 -17.35
CA ILE A 57 23.74 -28.68 -18.41
C ILE A 57 24.89 -29.67 -18.31
N SER A 58 26.12 -29.20 -18.06
CA SER A 58 27.30 -30.07 -17.95
C SER A 58 27.11 -31.13 -16.87
N ASN A 59 26.59 -30.75 -15.70
CA ASN A 59 26.35 -31.69 -14.60
C ASN A 59 25.20 -32.66 -14.91
N GLN A 60 24.12 -32.18 -15.54
CA GLN A 60 22.97 -33.04 -15.83
C GLN A 60 23.21 -34.01 -16.99
N LEU A 61 24.04 -33.63 -17.97
CA LEU A 61 24.43 -34.50 -19.08
C LEU A 61 25.73 -35.28 -18.84
N ASN A 62 26.44 -34.98 -17.74
CA ASN A 62 27.76 -35.52 -17.41
C ASN A 62 28.78 -35.35 -18.55
N VAL A 63 28.93 -34.10 -19.02
CA VAL A 63 29.86 -33.69 -20.09
C VAL A 63 30.72 -32.53 -19.64
N ASP A 64 31.85 -32.31 -20.31
CA ASP A 64 32.72 -31.17 -20.01
C ASP A 64 32.02 -29.84 -20.33
N PRO A 65 32.12 -28.81 -19.46
CA PRO A 65 31.50 -27.49 -19.67
C PRO A 65 31.74 -26.88 -21.05
N GLU A 66 32.95 -27.06 -21.59
CA GLU A 66 33.37 -26.52 -22.89
C GLU A 66 32.62 -27.12 -24.08
N THR A 67 32.10 -28.35 -23.92
CA THR A 67 31.40 -29.11 -24.98
C THR A 67 29.89 -29.00 -24.90
N VAL A 68 29.33 -28.33 -23.87
CA VAL A 68 27.88 -28.21 -23.65
C VAL A 68 27.14 -27.69 -24.89
N LYS A 69 27.73 -26.76 -25.64
CA LYS A 69 27.14 -26.20 -26.87
C LYS A 69 26.78 -27.26 -27.91
N ASP A 70 27.51 -28.37 -27.97
CA ASP A 70 27.28 -29.44 -28.95
C ASP A 70 26.05 -30.30 -28.61
N TYR A 71 25.56 -30.18 -27.38
CA TYR A 71 24.41 -30.93 -26.87
C TYR A 71 23.15 -30.09 -26.75
N LEU A 72 23.22 -28.77 -26.96
CA LEU A 72 22.06 -27.90 -26.89
C LEU A 72 21.12 -28.13 -28.08
N LEU A 73 19.83 -28.14 -27.78
CA LEU A 73 18.75 -28.18 -28.78
C LEU A 73 18.08 -26.81 -28.99
N VAL A 74 18.54 -25.80 -28.26
CA VAL A 74 18.00 -24.44 -28.26
C VAL A 74 19.13 -23.44 -28.45
N THR A 75 18.78 -22.25 -28.93
CA THR A 75 19.70 -21.15 -29.18
C THR A 75 19.48 -19.98 -28.22
N VAL A 76 20.47 -19.09 -28.08
CA VAL A 76 20.27 -17.82 -27.37
C VAL A 76 19.18 -17.04 -28.09
N ASP A 77 18.35 -16.34 -27.31
CA ASP A 77 17.13 -15.66 -27.71
C ASP A 77 15.92 -16.56 -28.06
N GLU A 78 16.05 -17.88 -27.98
CA GLU A 78 14.93 -18.80 -28.22
C GLU A 78 13.97 -18.87 -27.04
N GLU A 79 12.67 -18.92 -27.32
CA GLU A 79 11.63 -19.16 -26.31
C GLU A 79 11.48 -20.66 -26.03
N VAL A 80 11.35 -21.01 -24.76
CA VAL A 80 11.18 -22.38 -24.28
C VAL A 80 9.97 -22.48 -23.36
N GLU A 81 9.22 -23.56 -23.49
CA GLU A 81 8.14 -23.90 -22.57
C GLU A 81 8.63 -24.79 -21.44
N LYS A 82 7.93 -24.76 -20.30
CA LYS A 82 8.27 -25.63 -19.17
C LYS A 82 8.21 -27.11 -19.60
N GLY A 83 9.28 -27.85 -19.35
CA GLY A 83 9.40 -29.26 -19.71
C GLY A 83 9.87 -29.53 -21.13
N SER A 84 10.06 -28.52 -21.99
CA SER A 84 10.70 -28.70 -23.30
C SER A 84 12.13 -29.22 -23.12
N VAL A 85 12.62 -30.03 -24.07
CA VAL A 85 14.01 -30.53 -24.02
C VAL A 85 14.92 -29.43 -24.55
N ILE A 86 15.86 -28.99 -23.73
CA ILE A 86 16.80 -27.90 -24.05
C ILE A 86 18.20 -28.41 -24.38
N ALA A 87 18.55 -29.62 -23.93
CA ALA A 87 19.80 -30.28 -24.26
C ALA A 87 19.63 -31.81 -24.25
N GLU A 88 20.38 -32.50 -25.09
CA GLU A 88 20.33 -33.97 -25.20
C GLU A 88 21.71 -34.55 -25.48
N ASN A 89 22.11 -35.56 -24.68
CA ASN A 89 23.23 -36.44 -25.00
C ASN A 89 22.70 -37.76 -25.57
N LYS A 90 23.04 -38.06 -26.82
CA LYS A 90 22.52 -39.22 -27.59
C LYS A 90 23.15 -40.56 -27.23
N GLY A 91 24.16 -40.59 -26.36
CA GLY A 91 24.82 -41.83 -25.92
C GLY A 91 25.46 -42.64 -27.06
N PHE A 92 25.78 -43.90 -26.81
CA PHE A 92 26.39 -44.80 -27.81
C PHE A 92 25.30 -45.50 -28.64
N PHE A 93 25.33 -45.36 -29.97
CA PHE A 93 24.32 -45.90 -30.91
C PHE A 93 22.85 -45.49 -30.63
N GLY A 94 22.60 -44.36 -29.94
CA GLY A 94 21.25 -43.87 -29.65
C GLY A 94 20.57 -44.57 -28.46
N LEU A 95 21.27 -45.48 -27.77
CA LEU A 95 20.83 -46.10 -26.53
C LEU A 95 21.21 -45.21 -25.33
N PHE A 96 20.35 -45.16 -24.30
CA PHE A 96 20.56 -44.39 -23.07
C PHE A 96 20.68 -42.88 -23.26
N LYS A 97 19.76 -42.27 -24.02
CA LYS A 97 19.71 -40.81 -24.15
C LYS A 97 19.40 -40.12 -22.81
N THR A 98 20.17 -39.10 -22.49
CA THR A 98 19.93 -38.22 -21.33
C THR A 98 19.44 -36.88 -21.83
N GLN A 99 18.36 -36.38 -21.25
CA GLN A 99 17.73 -35.13 -21.66
C GLN A 99 17.68 -34.16 -20.50
N VAL A 100 18.03 -32.91 -20.76
CA VAL A 100 17.78 -31.80 -19.85
C VAL A 100 16.54 -31.06 -20.34
N ARG A 101 15.64 -30.76 -19.41
CA ARG A 101 14.39 -30.07 -19.70
C ARG A 101 14.36 -28.69 -19.06
N SER A 102 13.69 -27.75 -19.71
CA SER A 102 13.48 -26.42 -19.14
C SER A 102 12.66 -26.51 -17.84
N PRO A 103 13.11 -25.91 -16.72
CA PRO A 103 12.34 -25.88 -15.48
C PRO A 103 11.15 -24.91 -15.52
N LEU A 104 11.13 -23.97 -16.48
CA LEU A 104 10.17 -22.88 -16.58
C LEU A 104 9.87 -22.55 -18.05
N LYS A 105 8.81 -21.77 -18.27
CA LYS A 105 8.61 -21.05 -19.52
C LYS A 105 9.51 -19.81 -19.49
N GLY A 106 10.25 -19.53 -20.57
CA GLY A 106 11.13 -18.38 -20.61
C GLY A 106 11.90 -18.25 -21.92
N LYS A 107 12.90 -17.38 -21.93
CA LYS A 107 13.77 -17.12 -23.07
C LYS A 107 15.21 -17.46 -22.69
N ILE A 108 15.96 -18.12 -23.58
CA ILE A 108 17.38 -18.40 -23.35
C ILE A 108 18.16 -17.09 -23.44
N SER A 109 18.65 -16.59 -22.31
CA SER A 109 19.38 -15.31 -22.26
C SER A 109 20.88 -15.48 -22.42
N ASN A 110 21.44 -16.63 -22.03
CA ASN A 110 22.87 -16.90 -22.18
C ASN A 110 23.19 -18.41 -22.09
N VAL A 111 24.31 -18.80 -22.67
CA VAL A 111 24.95 -20.12 -22.48
C VAL A 111 26.42 -19.88 -22.11
N SER A 112 26.80 -20.26 -20.89
CA SER A 112 28.17 -20.13 -20.40
C SER A 112 29.01 -21.34 -20.80
N ASN A 113 30.01 -21.12 -21.65
CA ASN A 113 31.00 -22.13 -22.03
C ASN A 113 31.96 -22.49 -20.89
N THR A 114 32.11 -21.62 -19.90
CA THR A 114 33.05 -21.83 -18.78
C THR A 114 32.41 -22.67 -17.68
N THR A 115 31.13 -22.44 -17.39
CA THR A 115 30.41 -23.13 -16.30
C THR A 115 29.51 -24.25 -16.80
N GLY A 116 29.26 -24.36 -18.11
CA GLY A 116 28.38 -25.37 -18.69
C GLY A 116 26.90 -25.14 -18.35
N GLN A 117 26.54 -23.90 -18.02
CA GLN A 117 25.19 -23.52 -17.59
C GLN A 117 24.46 -22.76 -18.70
N ILE A 118 23.16 -23.05 -18.84
CA ILE A 118 22.24 -22.25 -19.63
C ILE A 118 21.42 -21.37 -18.70
N MET A 119 21.19 -20.15 -19.13
CA MET A 119 20.47 -19.12 -18.40
C MET A 119 19.13 -18.88 -19.10
N ILE A 120 18.04 -19.01 -18.35
CA ILE A 120 16.67 -18.91 -18.84
C ILE A 120 16.00 -17.77 -18.08
N SER A 121 15.65 -16.71 -18.77
CA SER A 121 14.91 -15.58 -18.19
C SER A 121 13.41 -15.86 -18.29
N GLU A 122 12.68 -15.66 -17.19
CA GLU A 122 11.21 -15.59 -17.24
C GLU A 122 10.75 -14.48 -18.20
N PRO A 123 9.55 -14.57 -18.78
CA PRO A 123 8.99 -13.49 -19.58
C PRO A 123 8.89 -12.19 -18.79
N ASP A 124 9.15 -11.07 -19.45
CA ASP A 124 8.98 -9.77 -18.84
C ASP A 124 7.52 -9.55 -18.43
N THR A 125 7.32 -8.92 -17.27
CA THR A 125 5.98 -8.61 -16.75
C THR A 125 5.66 -7.15 -17.01
N GLN A 126 4.59 -6.89 -17.77
CA GLN A 126 4.08 -5.53 -17.95
C GLN A 126 3.52 -5.00 -16.64
N ILE A 127 3.95 -3.81 -16.25
CA ILE A 127 3.42 -3.05 -15.13
C ILE A 127 2.79 -1.79 -15.69
N GLU A 128 1.57 -1.52 -15.23
CA GLU A 128 0.83 -0.32 -15.50
C GLU A 128 0.46 0.35 -14.19
N ILE A 129 0.50 1.67 -14.18
CA ILE A 129 0.06 2.48 -13.07
C ILE A 129 -1.01 3.41 -13.59
N ASP A 130 -2.19 3.31 -12.99
CA ASP A 130 -3.30 4.19 -13.28
C ASP A 130 -3.18 5.53 -12.53
N ALA A 131 -4.07 6.47 -12.84
CA ALA A 131 -4.11 7.78 -12.19
C ALA A 131 -4.50 7.71 -10.70
N TYR A 132 -5.11 6.61 -10.25
CA TYR A 132 -5.73 6.38 -8.94
C TYR A 132 -6.89 7.31 -8.59
N LEU A 133 -6.88 8.55 -9.06
CA LEU A 133 -7.92 9.55 -8.80
C LEU A 133 -8.14 10.44 -10.02
N ASP A 134 -9.36 10.96 -10.16
CA ASP A 134 -9.67 11.97 -11.15
C ASP A 134 -8.93 13.26 -10.81
N GLY A 135 -8.24 13.86 -11.78
CA GLY A 135 -7.41 15.02 -11.48
C GLY A 135 -6.70 15.62 -12.68
N LYS A 136 -5.79 16.54 -12.38
CA LYS A 136 -4.96 17.23 -13.37
C LYS A 136 -3.49 16.89 -13.17
N VAL A 137 -2.80 16.54 -14.26
CA VAL A 137 -1.35 16.36 -14.25
C VAL A 137 -0.68 17.72 -14.06
N ILE A 138 0.06 17.86 -12.95
CA ILE A 138 0.78 19.09 -12.60
C ILE A 138 2.29 18.99 -12.84
N ASP A 139 2.82 17.77 -12.92
CA ASP A 139 4.23 17.51 -13.22
C ASP A 139 4.43 16.12 -13.85
N VAL A 140 5.56 15.92 -14.53
CA VAL A 140 5.98 14.63 -15.10
C VAL A 140 7.35 14.27 -14.51
N ILE A 141 7.44 13.09 -13.93
CA ILE A 141 8.69 12.52 -13.42
C ILE A 141 9.36 11.79 -14.58
N ASP A 142 10.56 12.24 -14.96
CA ASP A 142 11.29 11.79 -16.16
C ASP A 142 11.27 10.27 -16.36
N GLU A 143 10.50 9.82 -17.36
CA GLU A 143 10.29 8.40 -17.73
C GLU A 143 9.78 7.50 -16.59
N GLU A 144 9.41 8.05 -15.44
CA GLU A 144 9.03 7.28 -14.25
C GLU A 144 7.57 7.49 -13.85
N GLY A 145 6.96 8.64 -14.12
CA GLY A 145 5.59 8.84 -13.66
C GLY A 145 5.01 10.23 -13.88
N VAL A 146 3.88 10.48 -13.21
CA VAL A 146 3.19 11.78 -13.20
C VAL A 146 2.84 12.19 -11.77
N ILE A 147 2.72 13.49 -11.55
CA ILE A 147 2.16 14.07 -10.33
C ILE A 147 0.76 14.59 -10.65
N ILE A 148 -0.24 14.03 -9.99
CA ILE A 148 -1.65 14.36 -10.20
C ILE A 148 -2.16 15.17 -9.02
N LYS A 149 -2.93 16.21 -9.34
CA LYS A 149 -3.57 17.07 -8.36
C LYS A 149 -5.09 17.03 -8.50
N CYS A 150 -5.78 16.90 -7.39
CA CYS A 150 -7.22 17.08 -7.30
C CYS A 150 -7.62 17.87 -6.06
N GLN A 151 -8.92 18.08 -5.90
CA GLN A 151 -9.52 18.62 -4.67
C GLN A 151 -10.58 17.63 -4.20
N GLY A 152 -10.62 17.35 -2.91
CA GLY A 152 -11.54 16.36 -2.37
C GLY A 152 -11.43 16.18 -0.86
N SER A 153 -12.18 15.19 -0.39
CA SER A 153 -12.06 14.65 0.96
C SER A 153 -10.91 13.65 1.00
N LEU A 154 -10.08 13.73 2.05
CA LEU A 154 -9.02 12.77 2.36
C LEU A 154 -9.19 12.29 3.80
N VAL A 155 -9.42 11.00 3.96
CA VAL A 155 -9.43 10.35 5.28
C VAL A 155 -8.30 9.33 5.32
N GLN A 156 -7.47 9.40 6.35
CA GLN A 156 -6.43 8.42 6.64
C GLN A 156 -6.80 7.53 7.81
N GLY A 157 -6.43 6.26 7.71
CA GLY A 157 -6.60 5.26 8.74
C GLY A 157 -5.30 4.98 9.48
N ILE A 158 -5.40 4.25 10.58
CA ILE A 158 -4.22 3.80 11.34
C ILE A 158 -3.55 2.64 10.61
N ILE A 159 -4.36 1.69 10.14
CA ILE A 159 -3.89 0.44 9.53
C ILE A 159 -4.85 -0.04 8.47
N GLY A 160 -4.31 -0.64 7.42
CA GLY A 160 -5.05 -1.27 6.35
C GLY A 160 -4.28 -2.42 5.74
N VAL A 161 -4.97 -3.19 4.91
CA VAL A 161 -4.42 -4.27 4.09
C VAL A 161 -5.11 -4.30 2.74
N GLY A 162 -4.42 -4.87 1.73
CA GLY A 162 -4.89 -4.86 0.36
C GLY A 162 -4.53 -3.57 -0.39
N GLY A 163 -4.47 -3.68 -1.70
CA GLY A 163 -4.01 -2.62 -2.58
C GLY A 163 -5.05 -1.54 -2.87
N GLU A 164 -4.81 -0.82 -3.96
CA GLU A 164 -5.70 0.23 -4.44
C GLU A 164 -6.97 -0.37 -5.06
N GLN A 165 -8.12 0.23 -4.73
CA GLN A 165 -9.43 -0.10 -5.29
C GLN A 165 -10.23 1.18 -5.50
N LYS A 166 -11.22 1.16 -6.39
CA LYS A 166 -12.06 2.32 -6.72
C LYS A 166 -13.52 1.89 -6.82
N GLY A 167 -14.39 2.54 -6.07
CA GLY A 167 -15.80 2.20 -6.06
C GLY A 167 -16.67 3.23 -5.37
N GLU A 168 -17.97 3.05 -5.52
CA GLU A 168 -18.98 3.89 -4.87
C GLU A 168 -19.01 3.63 -3.37
N ILE A 169 -19.07 4.69 -2.56
CA ILE A 169 -19.26 4.58 -1.11
C ILE A 169 -20.70 4.18 -0.79
N THR A 170 -20.87 3.20 0.10
CA THR A 170 -22.17 2.84 0.68
C THR A 170 -22.06 2.65 2.19
N LEU A 171 -23.05 3.15 2.93
CA LEU A 171 -23.21 2.89 4.36
C LEU A 171 -24.25 1.79 4.60
N ASN A 172 -25.12 1.57 3.62
CA ASN A 172 -26.14 0.54 3.68
C ASN A 172 -25.58 -0.81 3.21
N SER A 173 -25.67 -1.81 4.07
CA SER A 173 -25.24 -3.18 3.78
C SER A 173 -26.35 -4.06 3.20
N ASP A 174 -27.59 -3.58 3.14
CA ASP A 174 -28.75 -4.29 2.59
C ASP A 174 -28.92 -4.08 1.08
N VAL A 175 -28.21 -3.11 0.49
CA VAL A 175 -28.17 -2.89 -0.97
C VAL A 175 -27.17 -3.83 -1.66
N ASP A 176 -27.15 -3.79 -3.00
CA ASP A 176 -26.07 -4.41 -3.76
C ASP A 176 -24.76 -3.68 -3.46
N ILE A 177 -23.80 -4.43 -2.92
CA ILE A 177 -22.49 -3.94 -2.47
C ILE A 177 -21.36 -4.42 -3.37
N ARG A 178 -21.68 -5.08 -4.49
CA ARG A 178 -20.70 -5.47 -5.49
C ARG A 178 -19.98 -4.24 -6.04
N ASP A 179 -18.66 -4.29 -6.10
CA ASP A 179 -17.79 -3.20 -6.58
C ASP A 179 -17.92 -1.89 -5.79
N LYS A 180 -18.41 -1.97 -4.53
CA LYS A 180 -18.56 -0.82 -3.62
C LYS A 180 -17.54 -0.81 -2.49
N VAL A 181 -17.33 0.38 -1.94
CA VAL A 181 -16.59 0.62 -0.70
C VAL A 181 -17.60 0.77 0.44
N VAL A 182 -17.62 -0.20 1.35
CA VAL A 182 -18.58 -0.26 2.46
C VAL A 182 -18.03 0.44 3.70
N VAL A 183 -18.80 1.32 4.31
CA VAL A 183 -18.43 2.02 5.54
C VAL A 183 -19.19 1.43 6.73
N ILE A 184 -18.46 0.97 7.73
CA ILE A 184 -18.99 0.39 8.95
C ILE A 184 -18.51 1.23 10.12
N LYS A 185 -19.44 1.86 10.86
CA LYS A 185 -19.07 2.76 11.97
C LYS A 185 -18.35 2.01 13.09
N GLY A 186 -18.79 0.80 13.42
CA GLY A 186 -18.24 0.00 14.51
C GLY A 186 -16.95 -0.73 14.16
N SER A 187 -16.55 -1.60 15.09
CA SER A 187 -15.53 -2.60 14.85
C SER A 187 -16.07 -3.77 14.03
N ILE A 188 -15.18 -4.46 13.30
CA ILE A 188 -15.53 -5.68 12.59
C ILE A 188 -14.54 -6.81 12.88
N ASP A 189 -14.97 -8.04 12.62
CA ASP A 189 -14.17 -9.25 12.73
C ASP A 189 -14.05 -9.96 11.37
N LYS A 190 -13.42 -11.14 11.37
CA LYS A 190 -13.29 -11.98 10.18
C LYS A 190 -14.66 -12.34 9.56
N LYS A 191 -15.64 -12.69 10.39
CA LYS A 191 -16.96 -13.14 9.91
C LYS A 191 -17.66 -12.03 9.14
N ILE A 192 -17.61 -10.81 9.68
CA ILE A 192 -18.17 -9.63 9.03
C ILE A 192 -17.40 -9.34 7.74
N TYR A 193 -16.06 -9.30 7.79
CA TYR A 193 -15.24 -9.09 6.60
C TYR A 193 -15.57 -10.09 5.47
N GLU A 194 -15.63 -11.39 5.78
CA GLU A 194 -15.96 -12.45 4.81
C GLU A 194 -17.39 -12.31 4.25
N ALA A 195 -18.35 -11.89 5.07
CA ALA A 195 -19.72 -11.66 4.64
C ALA A 195 -19.84 -10.54 3.59
N TYR A 196 -19.09 -9.44 3.75
CA TYR A 196 -19.05 -8.36 2.76
C TYR A 196 -18.21 -8.73 1.55
N SER A 197 -17.05 -9.35 1.77
CA SER A 197 -16.14 -9.75 0.68
C SER A 197 -16.78 -10.77 -0.26
N SER A 198 -17.48 -11.79 0.28
CA SER A 198 -18.18 -12.81 -0.52
C SER A 198 -19.35 -12.27 -1.35
N ARG A 199 -19.87 -11.09 -1.00
CA ARG A 199 -20.90 -10.37 -1.76
C ARG A 199 -20.32 -9.42 -2.81
N GLY A 200 -19.00 -9.29 -2.89
CA GLY A 200 -18.29 -8.51 -3.92
C GLY A 200 -17.91 -7.10 -3.49
N ALA A 201 -17.93 -6.77 -2.19
CA ALA A 201 -17.36 -5.49 -1.74
C ALA A 201 -15.86 -5.45 -2.05
N ILE A 202 -15.40 -4.37 -2.68
CA ILE A 202 -14.00 -4.18 -3.05
C ILE A 202 -13.22 -3.40 -1.98
N GLY A 203 -13.93 -2.66 -1.13
CA GLY A 203 -13.34 -1.94 -0.01
C GLY A 203 -14.21 -1.99 1.24
N ILE A 204 -13.60 -2.02 2.42
CA ILE A 204 -14.28 -1.85 3.70
C ILE A 204 -13.51 -0.82 4.54
N ILE A 205 -14.22 0.17 5.05
CA ILE A 205 -13.71 1.15 6.01
C ILE A 205 -14.43 0.90 7.34
N ALA A 206 -13.68 0.61 8.39
CA ALA A 206 -14.24 0.33 9.72
C ALA A 206 -13.56 1.13 10.83
N GLY A 207 -14.26 1.31 11.96
CA GLY A 207 -13.70 1.96 13.14
C GLY A 207 -12.59 1.14 13.77
N GLY A 208 -12.92 -0.09 14.13
CA GLY A 208 -12.02 -1.03 14.79
C GLY A 208 -11.91 -2.36 14.05
N PHE A 209 -10.90 -3.15 14.39
CA PHE A 209 -10.74 -4.51 13.87
C PHE A 209 -10.15 -5.46 14.89
N ASP A 210 -10.51 -6.73 14.84
CA ASP A 210 -9.88 -7.76 15.67
C ASP A 210 -8.52 -8.21 15.09
N TYR A 211 -7.44 -8.11 15.89
CA TYR A 211 -6.09 -8.42 15.43
C TYR A 211 -5.90 -9.90 15.04
N GLU A 212 -6.55 -10.82 15.76
CA GLU A 212 -6.47 -12.25 15.45
C GLU A 212 -7.17 -12.57 14.13
N SER A 213 -8.34 -11.98 13.90
CA SER A 213 -9.06 -12.03 12.63
C SER A 213 -8.19 -11.58 11.45
N LEU A 214 -7.36 -10.55 11.64
CA LEU A 214 -6.51 -10.02 10.56
C LEU A 214 -5.47 -11.05 10.17
N SER A 215 -4.83 -11.67 11.17
CA SER A 215 -3.84 -12.72 10.94
C SER A 215 -4.44 -13.93 10.23
N GLN A 216 -5.71 -14.26 10.52
CA GLN A 216 -6.42 -15.35 9.86
C GLN A 216 -6.80 -15.04 8.40
N ILE A 217 -7.17 -13.80 8.10
CA ILE A 217 -7.47 -13.36 6.72
C ILE A 217 -6.20 -13.37 5.87
N LEU A 218 -5.09 -12.90 6.43
CA LEU A 218 -3.80 -12.83 5.74
C LEU A 218 -3.11 -14.19 5.62
N GLY A 219 -3.39 -15.12 6.55
CA GLY A 219 -2.68 -16.40 6.67
C GLY A 219 -1.32 -16.30 7.38
N TYR A 220 -0.96 -15.13 7.90
CA TYR A 220 0.26 -14.88 8.66
C TYR A 220 0.06 -13.71 9.65
N LYS A 221 0.93 -13.62 10.66
CA LYS A 221 0.87 -12.53 11.64
C LYS A 221 1.52 -11.26 11.06
N LEU A 222 0.80 -10.14 11.13
CA LEU A 222 1.28 -8.85 10.68
C LEU A 222 2.34 -8.30 11.67
N GLY A 223 3.60 -8.70 11.51
CA GLY A 223 4.69 -8.32 12.42
C GLY A 223 5.08 -6.85 12.31
N VAL A 224 5.79 -6.49 11.23
CA VAL A 224 6.09 -5.10 10.87
C VAL A 224 5.10 -4.73 9.77
N ALA A 225 4.18 -3.82 10.04
CA ALA A 225 3.13 -3.43 9.08
C ALA A 225 3.76 -2.75 7.84
N ILE A 226 4.02 -3.56 6.82
CA ILE A 226 4.25 -3.18 5.43
C ILE A 226 3.19 -3.97 4.66
N THR A 227 2.15 -3.27 4.21
CA THR A 227 0.96 -3.86 3.58
C THR A 227 0.66 -3.18 2.25
N GLY A 228 -0.34 -3.68 1.52
CA GLY A 228 -0.80 -3.14 0.24
C GLY A 228 -0.53 -4.07 -0.95
N THR A 229 0.25 -5.12 -0.74
CA THR A 229 0.58 -6.12 -1.78
C THR A 229 -0.08 -7.47 -1.52
N GLU A 230 -0.92 -7.58 -0.49
CA GLU A 230 -1.62 -8.81 -0.17
C GLU A 230 -2.65 -9.15 -1.26
N LYS A 231 -2.73 -10.42 -1.61
CA LYS A 231 -3.70 -10.93 -2.58
C LYS A 231 -5.04 -11.20 -1.90
N ILE A 232 -5.68 -10.14 -1.42
CA ILE A 232 -7.03 -10.17 -0.83
C ILE A 232 -8.04 -9.53 -1.78
N SER A 233 -9.28 -10.01 -1.75
CA SER A 233 -10.37 -9.55 -2.62
C SER A 233 -10.95 -8.19 -2.23
N THR A 234 -10.81 -7.81 -0.95
CA THR A 234 -11.43 -6.60 -0.39
C THR A 234 -10.38 -5.82 0.38
N THR A 235 -10.08 -4.61 -0.07
CA THR A 235 -9.18 -3.71 0.65
C THR A 235 -9.81 -3.30 1.96
N LEU A 236 -9.04 -3.36 3.05
CA LEU A 236 -9.52 -3.03 4.39
C LEU A 236 -8.77 -1.81 4.93
N MET A 237 -9.51 -0.84 5.47
CA MET A 237 -8.98 0.35 6.11
C MET A 237 -9.63 0.54 7.48
N ILE A 238 -8.81 0.69 8.51
CA ILE A 238 -9.26 0.83 9.90
C ILE A 238 -8.87 2.21 10.44
N THR A 239 -9.84 2.96 10.95
CA THR A 239 -9.62 4.37 11.33
C THR A 239 -9.14 4.54 12.77
N GLU A 240 -9.52 3.65 13.69
CA GLU A 240 -9.23 3.78 15.13
C GLU A 240 -8.30 2.70 15.70
N GLY A 241 -7.97 1.68 14.90
CA GLY A 241 -7.00 0.65 15.24
C GLY A 241 -7.64 -0.68 15.68
N PHE A 242 -6.93 -1.45 16.50
CA PHE A 242 -7.39 -2.78 16.91
C PHE A 242 -8.29 -2.72 18.14
N GLY A 243 -9.31 -3.59 18.16
CA GLY A 243 -10.28 -3.73 19.25
C GLY A 243 -11.68 -3.24 18.89
N ASP A 244 -12.56 -3.26 19.89
CA ASP A 244 -13.94 -2.82 19.75
C ASP A 244 -14.04 -1.29 19.90
N VAL A 245 -13.77 -0.58 18.82
CA VAL A 245 -13.75 0.88 18.78
C VAL A 245 -14.60 1.38 17.60
N GLU A 246 -15.49 2.33 17.86
CA GLU A 246 -16.23 3.01 16.80
C GLU A 246 -15.38 4.11 16.15
N MET A 247 -15.53 4.24 14.84
CA MET A 247 -15.01 5.35 14.04
C MET A 247 -15.44 6.69 14.63
N SER A 248 -14.54 7.67 14.60
CA SER A 248 -14.84 9.01 15.07
C SER A 248 -16.10 9.59 14.39
N PRO A 249 -16.98 10.31 15.10
CA PRO A 249 -18.17 10.91 14.51
C PRO A 249 -17.86 11.78 13.29
N LYS A 250 -16.75 12.53 13.33
CA LYS A 250 -16.34 13.37 12.22
C LYS A 250 -15.98 12.56 10.97
N THR A 251 -15.15 11.53 11.12
CA THR A 251 -14.80 10.65 9.99
C THR A 251 -16.04 10.03 9.39
N TYR A 252 -16.95 9.54 10.25
CA TYR A 252 -18.19 8.93 9.81
C TYR A 252 -19.08 9.93 9.05
N GLU A 253 -19.24 11.16 9.54
CA GLU A 253 -20.04 12.19 8.86
C GLU A 253 -19.42 12.60 7.51
N ILE A 254 -18.09 12.69 7.38
CA ILE A 254 -17.43 12.94 6.07
C ILE A 254 -17.79 11.83 5.08
N LEU A 255 -17.62 10.57 5.47
CA LEU A 255 -17.89 9.42 4.60
C LEU A 255 -19.39 9.31 4.25
N LYS A 256 -20.26 9.59 5.22
CA LYS A 256 -21.71 9.63 5.04
C LYS A 256 -22.16 10.70 4.06
N ASN A 257 -21.55 11.88 4.09
CA ASN A 257 -21.83 12.96 3.14
C ASN A 257 -21.42 12.62 1.69
N HIS A 258 -20.68 11.53 1.51
CA HIS A 258 -20.21 11.03 0.23
C HIS A 258 -20.80 9.67 -0.17
N GLU A 259 -21.88 9.22 0.49
CA GLU A 259 -22.64 8.07 0.03
C GLU A 259 -23.09 8.25 -1.42
N GLY A 260 -22.85 7.24 -2.27
CA GLY A 260 -23.13 7.31 -3.69
C GLY A 260 -22.03 7.93 -4.56
N ASN A 261 -20.96 8.47 -3.97
CA ASN A 261 -19.83 9.01 -4.73
C ASN A 261 -18.75 7.96 -4.96
N MET A 262 -18.05 8.07 -6.09
CA MET A 262 -16.84 7.30 -6.36
C MET A 262 -15.71 7.72 -5.41
N ALA A 263 -15.03 6.71 -4.86
CA ALA A 263 -13.90 6.88 -3.97
C ALA A 263 -12.76 5.95 -4.35
N SER A 264 -11.54 6.43 -4.17
CA SER A 264 -10.32 5.64 -4.30
C SER A 264 -9.84 5.25 -2.90
N ILE A 265 -9.74 3.96 -2.62
CA ILE A 265 -9.29 3.42 -1.33
C ILE A 265 -7.96 2.69 -1.51
N ASN A 266 -7.05 2.85 -0.56
CA ASN A 266 -5.79 2.11 -0.51
C ASN A 266 -5.54 1.60 0.92
N GLY A 267 -5.33 0.29 1.06
CA GLY A 267 -5.03 -0.34 2.34
C GLY A 267 -3.54 -0.31 2.72
N ALA A 268 -2.66 0.14 1.83
CA ALA A 268 -1.22 0.11 2.08
C ALA A 268 -0.84 0.89 3.34
N THR A 269 -0.11 0.23 4.23
CA THR A 269 0.37 0.78 5.50
C THR A 269 1.87 0.50 5.62
N GLN A 270 2.64 1.53 5.94
CA GLN A 270 4.07 1.42 6.21
C GLN A 270 4.43 2.28 7.42
N ILE A 271 4.86 1.64 8.51
CA ILE A 271 5.10 2.31 9.79
C ILE A 271 6.55 2.78 10.01
N ARG A 272 7.51 2.35 9.18
CA ARG A 272 8.95 2.69 9.29
C ARG A 272 9.50 3.12 7.93
N ALA A 273 10.40 4.11 7.94
CA ALA A 273 11.07 4.70 6.77
C ALA A 273 10.12 5.05 5.61
N GLY A 274 9.67 6.31 5.52
CA GLY A 274 8.65 6.71 4.54
C GLY A 274 7.27 6.21 4.95
N VAL A 275 6.67 6.89 5.93
CA VAL A 275 5.39 6.47 6.52
C VAL A 275 4.28 6.55 5.47
N ILE A 276 3.63 5.42 5.20
CA ILE A 276 2.43 5.33 4.35
C ILE A 276 1.26 4.97 5.26
N ARG A 277 0.17 5.72 5.14
CA ARG A 277 -1.08 5.43 5.83
C ARG A 277 -2.11 4.97 4.81
N PRO A 278 -2.98 4.01 5.19
CA PRO A 278 -4.12 3.69 4.36
C PRO A 278 -5.02 4.92 4.28
N GLU A 279 -5.73 5.04 3.17
CA GLU A 279 -6.50 6.23 2.88
C GLU A 279 -7.71 5.92 2.02
N VAL A 280 -8.68 6.83 2.11
CA VAL A 280 -9.75 6.96 1.13
C VAL A 280 -9.82 8.40 0.65
N ILE A 281 -9.95 8.57 -0.65
CA ILE A 281 -10.03 9.86 -1.33
C ILE A 281 -11.33 9.93 -2.11
N ILE A 282 -12.09 11.00 -1.90
CA ILE A 282 -13.32 11.28 -2.66
C ILE A 282 -13.13 12.62 -3.35
N VAL A 283 -12.98 12.58 -4.68
CA VAL A 283 -12.78 13.78 -5.49
C VAL A 283 -14.08 14.61 -5.50
N SER A 284 -13.97 15.90 -5.21
CA SER A 284 -15.12 16.81 -5.28
C SER A 284 -15.45 17.12 -6.74
N SER A 285 -16.69 16.86 -7.14
CA SER A 285 -17.21 17.22 -8.47
C SER A 285 -17.40 18.73 -8.66
N ASN A 286 -17.60 19.47 -7.56
CA ASN A 286 -17.76 20.92 -7.57
C ASN A 286 -16.50 21.60 -7.01
N LYS A 287 -15.94 22.56 -7.77
CA LYS A 287 -14.93 23.50 -7.26
C LYS A 287 -15.59 24.40 -6.22
N THR A 288 -15.53 24.03 -4.95
CA THR A 288 -15.94 24.91 -3.87
C THR A 288 -14.80 25.85 -3.51
N ASP A 289 -15.10 27.15 -3.51
CA ASP A 289 -14.25 28.19 -2.93
C ASP A 289 -14.24 28.01 -1.41
N GLY A 290 -13.20 27.35 -0.91
CA GLY A 290 -13.02 27.04 0.51
C GLY A 290 -11.83 26.13 0.78
N VAL A 291 -10.83 26.14 -0.11
CA VAL A 291 -9.75 25.17 -0.11
C VAL A 291 -8.71 25.54 0.93
N SER A 292 -8.64 24.78 2.03
CA SER A 292 -7.49 24.88 2.92
C SER A 292 -6.26 24.27 2.20
N ASN A 293 -5.20 25.05 2.07
CA ASN A 293 -3.91 24.49 1.69
C ASN A 293 -3.34 23.81 2.93
N PHE A 294 -3.33 22.49 2.96
CA PHE A 294 -2.60 21.75 3.98
C PHE A 294 -1.10 22.06 3.87
N ASN A 295 -0.47 22.43 4.98
CA ASN A 295 0.98 22.57 5.10
C ASN A 295 1.50 21.48 6.05
N GLU A 296 2.60 20.81 5.73
CA GLU A 296 3.22 19.82 6.63
C GLU A 296 3.60 20.40 8.00
N GLU A 297 3.76 21.73 8.09
CA GLU A 297 3.94 22.43 9.36
C GLU A 297 2.73 22.30 10.31
N ASP A 298 1.54 21.98 9.80
CA ASP A 298 0.36 21.70 10.61
C ASP A 298 0.48 20.38 11.39
N LEU A 299 1.37 19.47 10.96
CA LEU A 299 1.71 18.24 11.70
C LEU A 299 2.72 18.48 12.83
N VAL A 300 3.03 19.74 13.17
CA VAL A 300 3.83 20.09 14.35
C VAL A 300 2.89 20.32 15.53
N ILE A 301 3.11 19.58 16.61
CA ILE A 301 2.37 19.77 17.88
C ILE A 301 2.56 21.22 18.36
N LYS A 302 1.44 21.92 18.58
CA LYS A 302 1.36 23.24 19.21
C LYS A 302 0.25 23.26 20.27
N GLU A 303 0.24 24.30 21.10
CA GLU A 303 -0.89 24.54 22.00
C GLU A 303 -2.18 24.72 21.17
N GLY A 304 -3.26 24.11 21.62
CA GLY A 304 -4.53 24.01 20.90
C GLY A 304 -4.60 22.87 19.87
N SER A 305 -3.50 22.16 19.56
CA SER A 305 -3.54 20.98 18.70
C SER A 305 -4.41 19.87 19.31
N LYS A 306 -5.27 19.26 18.48
CA LYS A 306 -6.01 18.05 18.83
C LYS A 306 -5.11 16.83 18.63
N VAL A 307 -5.02 16.00 19.65
CA VAL A 307 -4.13 14.82 19.66
C VAL A 307 -4.83 13.59 20.19
N ARG A 308 -4.38 12.42 19.71
CA ARG A 308 -4.71 11.10 20.23
C ARG A 308 -3.53 10.53 20.98
N VAL A 309 -3.80 9.90 22.13
CA VAL A 309 -2.77 9.15 22.84
C VAL A 309 -2.65 7.75 22.26
N ILE A 310 -1.45 7.37 21.81
CA ILE A 310 -1.17 6.10 21.13
C ILE A 310 -0.49 5.07 22.04
N ARG A 311 -0.40 5.32 23.35
CA ARG A 311 0.20 4.41 24.35
C ARG A 311 -0.64 4.38 25.63
N GLN A 312 -0.58 3.26 26.34
CA GLN A 312 -1.12 3.18 27.71
C GLN A 312 -0.47 4.22 28.64
N PRO A 313 -1.16 4.67 29.70
CA PRO A 313 -2.49 4.22 30.16
C PRO A 313 -3.67 4.87 29.42
N TYR A 314 -3.47 5.97 28.72
CA TYR A 314 -4.55 6.74 28.08
C TYR A 314 -4.79 6.36 26.62
N PHE A 315 -4.40 5.14 26.19
CA PHE A 315 -4.47 4.70 24.79
C PHE A 315 -5.87 4.95 24.19
N GLY A 316 -5.91 5.58 23.01
CA GLY A 316 -7.13 5.91 22.28
C GLY A 316 -7.83 7.20 22.72
N GLN A 317 -7.50 7.77 23.89
CA GLN A 317 -8.13 9.00 24.34
C GLN A 317 -7.70 10.20 23.49
N ILE A 318 -8.65 11.09 23.23
CA ILE A 318 -8.48 12.29 22.41
C ILE A 318 -8.60 13.52 23.32
N GLY A 319 -7.73 14.51 23.11
CA GLY A 319 -7.79 15.76 23.86
C GLY A 319 -7.08 16.91 23.14
N LEU A 320 -7.08 18.07 23.80
CA LEU A 320 -6.44 19.29 23.33
C LEU A 320 -5.17 19.58 24.13
N ILE A 321 -4.10 19.93 23.44
CA ILE A 321 -2.86 20.36 24.10
C ILE A 321 -3.07 21.73 24.73
N LYS A 322 -2.92 21.82 26.04
CA LYS A 322 -3.01 23.08 26.80
C LYS A 322 -1.67 23.73 27.02
N SER A 323 -0.62 22.93 27.23
CA SER A 323 0.73 23.45 27.41
C SER A 323 1.78 22.46 26.92
N LEU A 324 2.93 23.01 26.51
CA LEU A 324 4.10 22.26 26.07
C LEU A 324 5.33 22.61 26.92
N PRO A 325 5.48 22.02 28.13
CA PRO A 325 6.62 22.29 29.01
C PRO A 325 7.95 22.18 28.26
N ALA A 326 8.79 23.21 28.39
CA ALA A 326 10.06 23.29 27.67
C ALA A 326 11.08 22.26 28.16
N ASP A 327 11.13 22.07 29.48
CA ASP A 327 12.03 21.14 30.13
C ASP A 327 11.42 19.73 30.21
N PRO A 328 12.23 18.67 30.03
CA PRO A 328 11.80 17.31 30.28
C PRO A 328 11.30 17.13 31.72
N VAL A 329 10.12 16.53 31.87
CA VAL A 329 9.51 16.24 33.17
C VAL A 329 9.78 14.79 33.51
N GLU A 330 9.99 14.50 34.79
CA GLU A 330 10.07 13.15 35.31
C GLU A 330 8.67 12.53 35.31
N ILE A 331 8.47 11.49 34.53
CA ILE A 331 7.20 10.75 34.45
C ILE A 331 7.20 9.59 35.44
N GLU A 332 6.06 8.93 35.64
CA GLU A 332 5.88 7.83 36.60
C GLU A 332 6.90 6.68 36.45
N SER A 333 7.50 6.51 35.28
CA SER A 333 8.59 5.56 35.04
C SER A 333 9.98 6.06 35.45
N GLU A 334 10.06 7.12 36.26
CA GLU A 334 11.30 7.81 36.71
C GLU A 334 12.22 8.28 35.57
N THR A 335 11.69 8.33 34.34
CA THR A 335 12.41 8.73 33.15
C THR A 335 12.11 10.20 32.86
N LYS A 336 13.10 10.96 32.39
CA LYS A 336 12.87 12.34 31.93
C LYS A 336 12.41 12.34 30.47
N ALA A 337 11.19 12.81 30.22
CA ALA A 337 10.63 12.87 28.87
C ALA A 337 10.09 14.27 28.56
N ARG A 338 10.12 14.65 27.27
CA ARG A 338 9.36 15.81 26.81
C ARG A 338 7.88 15.45 26.81
N VAL A 339 7.08 16.20 27.55
CA VAL A 339 5.64 15.95 27.71
C VAL A 339 4.80 17.06 27.06
N ALA A 340 3.53 16.77 26.88
CA ALA A 340 2.47 17.75 26.63
C ALA A 340 1.41 17.59 27.72
N GLU A 341 0.84 18.71 28.17
CA GLU A 341 -0.35 18.70 29.02
C GLU A 341 -1.60 18.64 28.13
N ILE A 342 -2.40 17.60 28.30
CA ILE A 342 -3.58 17.31 27.49
C ILE A 342 -4.81 17.43 28.38
N GLU A 343 -5.79 18.19 27.92
CA GLU A 343 -7.13 18.22 28.49
C GLU A 343 -8.02 17.29 27.66
N PHE A 344 -8.52 16.23 28.30
CA PHE A 344 -9.47 15.28 27.70
C PHE A 344 -10.92 15.80 27.84
N ASP A 345 -11.85 15.18 27.11
CA ASP A 345 -13.28 15.59 27.10
C ASP A 345 -13.95 15.56 28.48
N ASN A 346 -13.42 14.78 29.43
CA ASN A 346 -13.88 14.75 30.83
C ASN A 346 -13.34 15.92 31.67
N ASN A 347 -12.67 16.90 31.06
CA ASN A 347 -11.93 18.01 31.67
C ASN A 347 -10.73 17.60 32.55
N GLU A 348 -10.33 16.33 32.49
CA GLU A 348 -9.12 15.87 33.18
C GLU A 348 -7.88 16.31 32.42
N ARG A 349 -6.87 16.78 33.15
CA ARG A 349 -5.57 17.15 32.59
C ARG A 349 -4.52 16.12 32.94
N LYS A 350 -3.78 15.65 31.93
CA LYS A 350 -2.68 14.69 32.11
C LYS A 350 -1.44 15.14 31.36
N LEU A 351 -0.28 14.80 31.92
CA LEU A 351 1.00 14.91 31.24
C LEU A 351 1.27 13.63 30.47
N VAL A 352 1.44 13.74 29.16
CA VAL A 352 1.70 12.60 28.27
C VAL A 352 2.99 12.87 27.49
N PRO A 353 3.92 11.89 27.39
CA PRO A 353 5.10 12.04 26.55
C PRO A 353 4.72 12.39 25.12
N ARG A 354 5.38 13.38 24.50
CA ARG A 354 5.05 13.82 23.13
C ARG A 354 5.20 12.70 22.10
N ALA A 355 6.10 11.75 22.36
CA ALA A 355 6.30 10.56 21.53
C ALA A 355 5.12 9.58 21.56
N ASN A 356 4.21 9.74 22.52
CA ASN A 356 3.00 8.92 22.70
C ASN A 356 1.77 9.62 22.14
N LEU A 357 1.95 10.68 21.33
CA LEU A 357 0.87 11.45 20.73
C LEU A 357 0.90 11.34 19.22
N GLU A 358 -0.29 11.34 18.65
CA GLU A 358 -0.55 11.47 17.22
C GLU A 358 -1.45 12.68 17.00
N ILE A 359 -1.10 13.55 16.05
CA ILE A 359 -1.94 14.71 15.71
C ILE A 359 -3.14 14.24 14.90
N ILE A 360 -4.31 14.73 15.26
CA ILE A 360 -5.49 14.61 14.41
C ILE A 360 -5.68 15.96 13.71
N LEU A 361 -5.51 15.97 12.39
CA LEU A 361 -5.82 17.13 11.57
C LEU A 361 -7.24 17.02 11.06
N GLU A 362 -8.02 18.03 11.40
CA GLU A 362 -9.46 18.11 11.26
C GLU A 362 -9.84 19.41 10.55
#